data_AF-A0A3D3KVZ1-F1
#
_entry.id   AF-A0A3D3KVZ1-F1
#
_cell.length_a   1.000
_cell.length_b   1.000
_cell.length_c   1.000
_cell.angle_alpha   90.00
_cell.angle_beta   90.00
_cell.angle_gamma   90.00
#
_symmetry.space_group_name_H-M   'P 1'
#
loop_
_entity.id
_entity.type
_entity.pdbx_description
1 polymer ?
#
loop_
_entity_poly.entity_id
_entity_poly.type
_entity_poly.pdbx_seq_one_letter_code
_entity_poly.pdbx_strand_id
1 'polypeptide(L)' 'DGVLIGAGDAKYLALAGVANLAAYVPMLVAVAASGTSAAAGLVWLWAAFALGYMAARAVTLGLRARSDRWMVLGSP' A
#
# COMPACT_ATOMS: atom_id res chain seq x y z
N ASP A 1 -1.58 10.08 -2.39
CA ASP A 1 -2.92 9.52 -2.74
C ASP A 1 -3.92 10.63 -2.96
N GLY A 2 -4.11 11.54 -2.00
CA GLY A 2 -5.09 12.65 -2.14
C GLY A 2 -4.96 13.43 -3.45
N VAL A 3 -3.73 13.74 -3.90
CA VAL A 3 -3.47 14.37 -5.19
C VAL A 3 -3.97 13.52 -6.38
N LEU A 4 -3.71 12.21 -6.35
CA LEU A 4 -4.18 11.28 -7.40
C LEU A 4 -5.70 11.09 -7.38
N ILE A 5 -6.32 11.09 -6.19
CA ILE A 5 -7.77 11.07 -6.03
C ILE A 5 -8.38 12.34 -6.65
N GLY A 6 -7.81 13.51 -6.32
CA GLY A 6 -8.23 14.79 -6.88
C GLY A 6 -8.04 14.89 -8.40
N ALA A 7 -7.05 14.19 -8.94
CA ALA A 7 -6.83 14.07 -10.39
C ALA A 7 -7.72 13.03 -11.08
N GLY A 8 -8.63 12.36 -10.34
CA GLY A 8 -9.57 11.37 -10.90
C GLY A 8 -8.96 9.99 -11.15
N ASP A 9 -7.77 9.69 -10.63
CA ASP A 9 -7.02 8.46 -10.88
C ASP A 9 -7.48 7.27 -10.00
N ALA A 10 -8.78 7.17 -9.77
CA ALA A 10 -9.37 6.21 -8.84
C ALA A 10 -9.16 4.74 -9.26
N LYS A 11 -9.16 4.46 -10.57
CA LYS A 11 -8.92 3.11 -11.10
C LYS A 11 -7.51 2.61 -10.76
N TYR A 12 -6.50 3.47 -10.90
CA TYR A 12 -5.14 3.15 -10.52
C TYR A 12 -5.03 2.88 -9.01
N LEU A 13 -5.64 3.75 -8.20
CA LEU A 13 -5.61 3.62 -6.74
C LEU A 13 -6.30 2.34 -6.26
N ALA A 14 -7.39 1.91 -6.90
CA ALA A 14 -8.04 0.65 -6.59
C ALA A 14 -7.10 -0.55 -6.86
N LEU A 15 -6.46 -0.58 -8.04
CA LEU A 15 -5.50 -1.63 -8.39
C LEU A 15 -4.26 -1.62 -7.49
N ALA A 16 -3.73 -0.43 -7.18
CA ALA A 16 -2.62 -0.27 -6.25
C ALA A 16 -2.99 -0.74 -4.83
N GLY A 17 -4.21 -0.47 -4.38
CA GLY A 17 -4.75 -0.97 -3.12
C GLY A 17 -4.79 -2.50 -3.06
N VAL A 18 -5.28 -3.14 -4.13
CA VAL A 18 -5.27 -4.61 -4.24
C VAL A 18 -3.84 -5.16 -4.24
N ALA A 19 -2.92 -4.54 -4.96
CA ALA A 19 -1.51 -4.95 -4.97
C ALA A 19 -0.87 -4.83 -3.57
N ASN A 20 -1.12 -3.73 -2.86
CA ASN A 20 -0.64 -3.54 -1.50
C ASN A 20 -1.23 -4.58 -0.54
N LEU A 21 -2.52 -4.91 -0.69
CA LEU A 21 -3.16 -5.97 0.08
C LEU A 21 -2.54 -7.34 -0.22
N ALA A 22 -2.34 -7.67 -1.49
CA ALA A 22 -1.72 -8.93 -1.90
C ALA A 22 -0.30 -9.09 -1.35
N ALA A 23 0.47 -8.00 -1.24
CA ALA A 23 1.78 -8.01 -0.60
C ALA A 23 1.70 -8.15 0.93
N TYR A 24 0.69 -7.56 1.57
CA TYR A 24 0.56 -7.54 3.02
C TYR A 24 -0.01 -8.84 3.61
N VAL A 25 -0.96 -9.48 2.93
CA VAL A 25 -1.58 -10.75 3.35
C VAL A 25 -0.57 -11.84 3.72
N PRO A 26 0.45 -12.19 2.91
CA PRO A 26 1.41 -13.22 3.28
C PRO A 26 2.22 -12.86 4.52
N MET A 27 2.48 -11.57 4.77
CA MET A 27 3.16 -11.11 5.98
C MET A 27 2.28 -11.33 7.22
N LEU A 28 0.99 -11.03 7.12
CA LEU A 28 0.03 -11.31 8.19
C LEU A 28 -0.09 -12.80 8.49
N VAL A 29 -0.14 -13.63 7.46
CA VAL A 29 -0.16 -15.10 7.61
C VAL A 29 1.12 -15.58 8.30
N ALA A 30 2.29 -15.05 7.94
CA ALA A 30 3.55 -15.38 8.60
C ALA A 30 3.54 -15.00 10.10
N VAL A 31 3.05 -13.80 10.44
CA VAL A 31 2.93 -13.38 11.85
C VAL A 31 1.95 -14.27 12.60
N ALA A 32 0.78 -14.58 12.02
CA ALA A 32 -0.22 -15.44 12.63
C ALA A 32 0.28 -16.88 12.85
N ALA A 33 1.06 -17.42 11.91
CA ALA A 33 1.63 -18.77 12.00
C ALA A 33 2.89 -18.87 12.87
N SER A 34 3.48 -17.75 13.30
CA SER A 34 4.77 -17.73 14.00
C SER A 34 4.75 -18.28 15.43
N GLY A 35 3.58 -18.38 16.06
CA GLY A 35 3.44 -18.84 17.45
C GLY A 35 4.06 -17.89 18.50
N THR A 36 4.35 -16.64 18.13
CA THR A 36 4.94 -15.65 19.04
C THR A 36 4.00 -15.28 20.19
N SER A 37 4.57 -14.87 21.33
CA SER A 37 3.80 -14.27 22.43
C SER A 37 3.02 -13.03 21.96
N ALA A 38 1.96 -12.66 22.67
CA ALA A 38 1.09 -11.54 22.27
C ALA A 38 1.85 -10.23 22.04
N ALA A 39 2.81 -9.90 22.92
CA ALA A 39 3.62 -8.69 22.78
C ALA A 39 4.54 -8.74 21.54
N ALA A 40 5.21 -9.86 21.31
CA ALA A 40 6.08 -10.02 20.14
C ALA A 40 5.27 -10.05 18.83
N GLY A 41 4.11 -10.70 18.83
CA GLY A 41 3.18 -10.72 17.69
C GLY A 41 2.68 -9.33 17.33
N LEU A 42 2.39 -8.48 18.32
CA LEU A 42 2.02 -7.08 18.08
C LEU A 42 3.17 -6.28 17.43
N VAL A 43 4.41 -6.47 17.91
CA VAL A 43 5.59 -5.82 17.31
C VAL A 43 5.78 -6.26 15.86
N TRP A 44 5.64 -7.56 15.57
CA TRP A 44 5.77 -8.07 14.21
C TRP A 44 4.63 -7.62 13.30
N LEU A 45 3.40 -7.54 13.81
CA LEU A 45 2.26 -7.00 13.08
C LEU A 45 2.49 -5.52 12.74
N TRP A 46 2.97 -4.73 13.70
CA TRP A 46 3.33 -3.34 13.46
C TRP A 46 4.45 -3.21 12.42
N ALA A 47 5.49 -4.05 12.51
CA ALA A 47 6.58 -4.05 11.54
C ALA A 47 6.10 -4.43 10.13
N ALA A 48 5.23 -5.44 10.01
CA ALA A 48 4.63 -5.83 8.73
C ALA A 48 3.83 -4.68 8.11
N PHE A 49 3.11 -3.90 8.92
CA PHE A 49 2.40 -2.72 8.44
C PHE A 49 3.36 -1.58 8.06
N ALA A 50 4.19 -1.15 9.01
CA ALA A 50 5.04 0.03 8.89
C ALA A 50 6.15 -0.12 7.85
N LEU A 51 6.65 -1.34 7.63
CA LEU A 51 7.67 -1.62 6.63
C LEU A 51 7.06 -2.26 5.39
N GLY A 52 6.27 -3.32 5.53
CA GLY A 52 5.73 -4.06 4.38
C GLY A 52 4.68 -3.29 3.61
N TYR A 53 3.52 -3.05 4.24
CA TYR A 53 2.40 -2.37 3.59
C TYR A 53 2.75 -0.94 3.17
N MET A 54 3.42 -0.19 4.04
CA MET A 54 3.84 1.19 3.71
C MET A 54 4.90 1.24 2.60
N ALA A 55 5.85 0.29 2.52
CA ALA A 55 6.79 0.25 1.38
C ALA A 55 6.09 -0.12 0.08
N ALA A 56 5.19 -1.12 0.08
CA ALA A 56 4.40 -1.46 -1.10
C ALA A 56 3.60 -0.23 -1.59
N ARG A 57 3.00 0.50 -0.66
CA ARG A 57 2.30 1.75 -0.94
C ARG A 57 3.22 2.84 -1.50
N ALA A 58 4.38 3.04 -0.88
CA ALA A 58 5.37 4.01 -1.35
C ALA A 58 5.85 3.69 -2.78
N VAL A 59 6.08 2.41 -3.08
CA VAL A 59 6.47 1.94 -4.42
C VAL A 59 5.35 2.17 -5.42
N THR A 60 4.12 1.70 -5.15
CA THR A 60 3.00 1.86 -6.08
C THR A 60 2.69 3.32 -6.37
N LEU A 61 2.69 4.19 -5.37
CA LEU A 61 2.43 5.62 -5.57
C LEU A 61 3.64 6.35 -6.16
N GLY A 62 4.85 6.02 -5.74
CA GLY A 62 6.07 6.62 -6.24
C GLY A 62 6.29 6.33 -7.72
N LEU A 63 6.02 5.09 -8.15
CA LEU A 63 6.03 4.73 -9.57
C LEU A 63 4.95 5.49 -10.34
N ARG A 64 3.76 5.69 -9.76
CA ARG A 64 2.70 6.46 -10.41
C ARG A 64 3.09 7.92 -10.60
N ALA A 65 3.64 8.52 -9.55
CA ALA A 65 4.06 9.93 -9.53
C ALA A 65 5.12 10.24 -10.59
N ARG A 66 5.95 9.25 -10.97
CA ARG A 66 6.94 9.37 -12.05
C ARG A 66 6.36 9.40 -13.46
N SER A 67 5.09 9.07 -13.63
CA SER A 67 4.41 9.08 -14.94
C SER A 67 3.54 10.31 -15.07
N ASP A 68 3.46 10.93 -16.25
CA ASP A 68 2.60 12.12 -16.44
C ASP A 68 1.12 11.75 -16.68
N ARG A 69 0.82 10.46 -16.79
CA ARG A 69 -0.52 9.93 -17.10
C ARG A 69 -1.58 10.20 -16.04
N TRP A 70 -1.21 10.67 -14.85
CA TRP A 70 -2.16 11.12 -13.82
C TRP A 70 -2.40 12.64 -13.88
N MET A 71 -1.57 13.39 -14.62
CA MET A 71 -1.70 14.83 -14.73
C MET A 71 -2.73 15.18 -15.80
N VAL A 72 -3.96 15.41 -15.35
CA VAL A 72 -5.02 15.98 -16.19
C VAL A 72 -4.98 17.50 -16.03
N LEU A 73 -4.47 18.20 -17.04
CA LEU A 73 -4.48 19.67 -17.09
C LEU A 73 -5.87 20.16 -17.49
N GLY A 74 -6.72 20.40 -16.49
CA GLY A 74 -8.08 20.92 -16.68
C GLY A 74 -9.15 19.83 -16.61
N SER A 75 -10.11 20.03 -15.71
CA SER A 75 -11.46 19.47 -15.87
C SER A 75 -12.18 20.32 -16.92
N PRO A 76 -13.04 19.76 -17.79
CA PRO A 76 -14.08 20.57 -18.40
C PRO A 76 -14.94 21.26 -17.34
#